data_AF-A0A382U1I2-F1
#
_entry.id   AF-A0A382U1I2-F1
#
_cell.length_a   1.000
_cell.length_b   1.000
_cell.length_c   1.000
_cell.angle_alpha   90.00
_cell.angle_beta   90.00
_cell.angle_gamma   90.00
#
_symmetry.space_group_name_H-M   'P 1'
#
loop_
_entity.id
_entity.type
_entity.pdbx_description
1 polymer ?
#
loop_
_entity_poly.entity_id
_entity_poly.type
_entity_poly.pdbx_seq_one_letter_code
_entity_poly.pdbx_strand_id
1 'polypeptide(L)'
;MEALVTIAIIIGLYYLLKVNKSAATLKEDSNESINVNNVNPQSVQGRAISIQKIIDESCLLMYNSKNIDVVLSRYATCKFYLLELQNPDFTIDNLDEVMNKVQDDAIHGVGWALQLGWNERLNKIQDMKTANGKANNAIKMIKYFEEEIPKIPPELADSAKEWIEQIKGLIVEMTAKDGEYTQMLREADIDIPDWWKRHWNDMIE
;
A
#
# COMPACT_ATOMS: atom_id res chain seq x y z
N MET A 1 -25.36 13.74 -7.47
CA MET A 1 -24.00 13.21 -7.74
C MET A 1 -22.92 14.14 -7.18
N GLU A 2 -23.01 15.46 -7.38
CA GLU A 2 -22.03 16.44 -6.87
C GLU A 2 -21.93 16.50 -5.34
N ALA A 3 -23.04 16.33 -4.60
CA ALA A 3 -23.02 16.39 -3.14
C ALA A 3 -22.16 15.29 -2.48
N LEU A 4 -22.10 14.09 -3.07
CA LEU A 4 -21.33 12.96 -2.53
C LEU A 4 -19.82 13.15 -2.76
N VAL A 5 -19.44 13.70 -3.91
CA VAL A 5 -18.04 14.04 -4.23
C VAL A 5 -17.53 15.14 -3.29
N THR A 6 -18.36 16.16 -3.02
CA THR A 6 -18.03 17.23 -2.07
C THR A 6 -17.85 16.70 -0.65
N ILE A 7 -18.71 15.76 -0.21
CA ILE A 7 -18.57 15.13 1.12
C ILE A 7 -17.28 14.32 1.22
N ALA A 8 -16.91 13.55 0.19
CA ALA A 8 -15.68 12.78 0.16
C ALA A 8 -14.42 13.67 0.20
N ILE A 9 -14.44 14.82 -0.49
CA ILE A 9 -13.35 15.81 -0.46
C ILE A 9 -13.23 16.45 0.94
N ILE A 10 -14.36 16.80 1.56
CA ILE A 10 -14.38 17.39 2.92
C ILE A 10 -13.84 16.39 3.96
N ILE A 11 -14.23 15.11 3.87
CA ILE A 11 -13.72 14.05 4.73
C ILE A 11 -12.20 13.86 4.52
N GLY A 12 -11.74 13.81 3.26
CA GLY A 12 -10.32 13.70 2.95
C GLY A 12 -9.48 14.87 3.49
N LEU A 13 -9.98 16.10 3.36
CA LEU A 13 -9.33 17.30 3.91
C LEU A 13 -9.33 17.31 5.45
N TYR A 14 -10.39 16.82 6.08
CA TYR A 14 -10.47 16.68 7.55
C TYR A 14 -9.40 15.73 8.08
N TYR A 15 -9.20 14.57 7.44
CA TYR A 15 -8.16 13.62 7.84
C TYR A 15 -6.75 14.16 7.58
N LEU A 16 -6.51 14.85 6.45
CA LEU A 16 -5.25 15.53 6.16
C LEU A 16 -4.88 16.59 7.22
N LEU A 17 -5.86 17.39 7.67
CA LEU A 17 -5.65 18.39 8.72
C LEU A 17 -5.40 17.76 10.10
N LYS A 18 -6.08 16.64 10.41
CA LYS A 18 -5.85 15.89 11.65
C LYS A 18 -4.45 15.27 11.69
N VAL A 19 -3.99 14.69 10.58
CA VAL A 19 -2.63 14.12 10.43
C VAL A 19 -1.56 15.20 10.57
N ASN A 20 -1.75 16.38 9.98
CA ASN A 20 -0.82 17.50 10.15
C ASN A 20 -0.80 18.05 11.58
N LYS A 21 -1.93 18.04 12.29
CA LYS A 21 -1.96 18.38 13.73
C LYS A 21 -1.19 17.35 14.56
N SER A 22 -1.37 16.05 14.30
CA SER A 22 -0.62 14.97 14.96
C SER A 22 0.89 15.05 14.68
N ALA A 23 1.29 15.39 13.46
CA ALA A 23 2.69 15.60 13.08
C ALA A 23 3.31 16.87 13.70
N ALA A 24 2.50 17.90 13.99
CA ALA A 24 2.94 19.09 14.72
C ALA A 24 3.10 18.82 16.23
N THR A 25 2.22 18.03 16.85
CA THR A 25 2.37 17.62 18.25
C THR A 25 3.53 16.63 18.46
N LEU A 26 3.84 15.78 17.47
CA LEU A 26 5.01 14.88 17.52
C LEU A 26 6.36 15.61 17.50
N LYS A 27 6.41 16.90 17.15
CA LYS A 27 7.64 17.71 17.21
C LYS A 27 7.91 18.34 18.58
N GLU A 28 6.93 18.38 19.48
CA GLU A 28 7.11 19.02 20.79
C GLU A 28 7.45 18.03 21.92
N ASP A 29 7.21 16.73 21.76
CA ASP A 29 7.48 15.72 22.80
C ASP A 29 8.85 15.01 22.68
N SER A 30 9.70 15.34 21.68
CA SER A 30 10.96 14.62 21.44
C SER A 30 12.17 15.16 22.21
N ASN A 31 11.99 15.76 23.39
CA ASN A 31 13.09 16.33 24.18
C ASN A 31 13.62 15.44 25.32
N GLU A 32 13.30 14.14 25.32
CA GLU A 32 14.14 13.16 26.02
C GLU A 32 15.20 12.61 25.07
N SER A 33 16.34 13.28 25.03
CA SER A 33 17.54 12.82 24.34
C SER A 33 18.12 11.61 25.08
N ILE A 34 17.72 10.40 24.68
CA ILE A 34 18.44 9.18 25.05
C ILE A 34 19.85 9.31 24.45
N ASN A 35 20.87 9.34 25.31
CA ASN A 35 22.28 9.42 24.90
C ASN A 35 22.71 8.08 24.27
N VAL A 36 22.49 7.92 22.96
CA VAL A 36 22.71 6.66 22.21
C VAL A 36 24.19 6.35 21.94
N ASN A 37 25.12 7.20 22.37
CA ASN A 37 26.54 7.09 21.96
C ASN A 37 27.35 6.00 22.70
N ASN A 38 26.75 5.18 23.56
CA ASN A 38 27.49 4.22 24.39
C ASN A 38 27.05 2.75 24.29
N VAL A 39 26.12 2.38 23.40
CA VAL A 39 25.65 0.99 23.32
C VAL A 39 26.41 0.23 22.23
N ASN A 40 27.20 -0.78 22.61
CA ASN A 40 27.87 -1.66 21.66
C ASN A 40 26.82 -2.36 20.78
N PRO A 41 26.85 -2.24 19.44
CA PRO A 41 25.89 -2.89 18.54
C PRO A 41 25.90 -4.43 18.65
N GLN A 42 26.99 -5.01 19.15
CA GLN A 42 27.11 -6.45 19.38
C GLN A 42 26.53 -6.91 20.73
N SER A 43 26.17 -5.98 21.61
CA SER A 43 25.41 -6.30 22.82
C SER A 43 23.95 -6.57 22.46
N VAL A 44 23.29 -7.42 23.24
CA VAL A 44 21.85 -7.70 23.12
C VAL A 44 21.03 -6.41 23.10
N GLN A 45 21.35 -5.46 23.99
CA GLN A 45 20.66 -4.17 24.07
C GLN A 45 20.93 -3.27 22.85
N GLY A 46 22.16 -3.22 22.34
CA GLY A 46 22.48 -2.44 21.13
C GLY A 46 21.84 -3.01 19.87
N ARG A 47 21.73 -4.35 19.81
CA ARG A 47 21.02 -5.05 18.75
C ARG A 47 19.51 -4.77 18.80
N ALA A 48 18.89 -4.83 19.99
CA ALA A 48 17.49 -4.49 20.19
C ALA A 48 17.14 -3.08 19.69
N ILE A 49 17.95 -2.08 20.08
CA ILE A 49 17.77 -0.68 19.63
C ILE A 49 17.88 -0.56 18.10
N SER A 50 18.87 -1.23 17.52
CA SER A 50 19.09 -1.20 16.06
C SER A 50 17.91 -1.81 15.31
N ILE A 51 17.38 -2.93 15.81
CA ILE A 51 16.21 -3.59 15.23
C ILE A 51 14.97 -2.69 15.34
N GLN A 52 14.75 -2.08 16.51
CA GLN A 52 13.60 -1.21 16.73
C GLN A 52 13.62 0.00 15.78
N LYS A 53 14.80 0.58 15.54
CA LYS A 53 14.97 1.63 14.52
C LYS A 53 14.63 1.16 13.10
N ILE A 54 15.05 -0.06 12.71
CA ILE A 54 14.71 -0.63 11.39
C ILE A 54 13.19 -0.82 11.26
N ILE A 55 12.53 -1.27 12.33
CA ILE A 55 11.08 -1.42 12.39
C ILE A 55 10.40 -0.06 12.23
N ASP A 56 10.83 0.96 12.98
CA ASP A 56 10.26 2.31 12.91
C ASP A 56 10.38 2.93 11.51
N GLU A 57 11.57 2.83 10.89
CA GLU A 57 11.80 3.29 9.52
C GLU A 57 10.94 2.52 8.51
N SER A 58 10.77 1.21 8.72
CA SER A 58 9.94 0.37 7.85
C SER A 58 8.46 0.70 7.99
N CYS A 59 7.96 0.95 9.19
CA CYS A 59 6.60 1.43 9.45
C CYS A 59 6.32 2.75 8.75
N LEU A 60 7.24 3.73 8.85
CA LEU A 60 7.11 5.00 8.16
C LEU A 60 7.04 4.83 6.63
N LEU A 61 7.83 3.91 6.08
CA LEU A 61 7.82 3.60 4.64
C LEU A 61 6.53 2.90 4.21
N MET A 62 6.01 1.95 5.00
CA MET A 62 4.72 1.30 4.72
C MET A 62 3.59 2.33 4.70
N TYR A 63 3.53 3.17 5.73
CA TYR A 63 2.45 4.14 5.91
C TYR A 63 2.34 5.13 4.75
N ASN A 64 3.48 5.53 4.15
CA ASN A 64 3.51 6.56 3.11
C ASN A 64 3.62 6.02 1.68
N SER A 65 3.74 4.70 1.48
CA SER A 65 3.99 4.12 0.17
C SER A 65 2.72 3.99 -0.67
N LYS A 66 2.81 4.41 -1.94
CA LYS A 66 1.79 4.17 -2.97
C LYS A 66 2.10 2.95 -3.86
N ASN A 67 3.02 2.12 -3.40
CA ASN A 67 3.49 0.91 -4.06
C ASN A 67 3.32 -0.26 -3.10
N ILE A 68 2.47 -1.22 -3.48
CA ILE A 68 2.12 -2.35 -2.63
C ILE A 68 3.31 -3.29 -2.41
N ASP A 69 4.21 -3.46 -3.39
CA ASP A 69 5.44 -4.25 -3.23
C ASP A 69 6.29 -3.73 -2.07
N VAL A 70 6.41 -2.41 -1.98
CA VAL A 70 7.18 -1.75 -0.92
C VAL A 70 6.52 -2.02 0.42
N VAL A 71 5.20 -1.91 0.51
CA VAL A 71 4.45 -2.20 1.75
C VAL A 71 4.69 -3.65 2.18
N LEU A 72 4.45 -4.61 1.28
CA LEU A 72 4.58 -6.04 1.59
C LEU A 72 6.02 -6.45 1.93
N SER A 73 7.01 -5.90 1.22
CA SER A 73 8.44 -6.12 1.49
C SER A 73 8.85 -5.61 2.87
N ARG A 74 8.38 -4.41 3.25
CA ARG A 74 8.67 -3.83 4.57
C ARG A 74 7.93 -4.56 5.68
N TYR A 75 6.69 -4.97 5.46
CA TYR A 75 5.95 -5.77 6.42
C TYR A 75 6.65 -7.11 6.71
N ALA A 76 7.11 -7.81 5.66
CA ALA A 76 7.87 -9.05 5.80
C ALA A 76 9.18 -8.83 6.59
N THR A 77 9.86 -7.69 6.35
CA THR A 77 11.06 -7.29 7.09
C THR A 77 10.76 -7.07 8.57
N CYS A 78 9.68 -6.35 8.90
CA CYS A 78 9.26 -6.14 10.29
C CYS A 78 8.89 -7.46 10.96
N LYS A 79 8.16 -8.36 10.31
CA LYS A 79 7.83 -9.68 10.88
C LYS A 79 9.08 -10.48 11.22
N PHE A 80 10.07 -10.51 10.33
CA PHE A 80 11.35 -11.20 10.58
C PHE A 80 12.02 -10.68 11.87
N TYR A 81 12.10 -9.35 12.00
CA TYR A 81 12.75 -8.73 13.15
C TYR A 81 11.94 -8.79 14.44
N LEU A 82 10.61 -8.74 14.36
CA LEU A 82 9.74 -8.94 15.52
C LEU A 82 9.89 -10.35 16.09
N LEU A 83 9.98 -11.37 15.22
CA LEU A 83 10.28 -12.74 15.65
C LEU A 83 11.64 -12.84 16.35
N GLU A 84 12.63 -12.06 15.90
CA GLU A 84 13.93 -12.00 16.55
C GLU A 84 13.83 -11.38 17.96
N LEU A 85 13.08 -10.27 18.10
CA LEU A 85 12.86 -9.59 19.38
C LEU A 85 12.01 -10.39 20.38
N GLN A 86 11.27 -11.40 19.92
CA GLN A 86 10.55 -12.35 20.77
C GLN A 86 11.46 -13.40 21.43
N ASN A 87 12.75 -13.48 21.05
CA ASN A 87 13.69 -14.37 21.72
C ASN A 87 13.87 -13.94 23.20
N PRO A 88 13.82 -14.88 24.17
CA PRO A 88 14.02 -14.60 25.59
C PRO A 88 15.32 -13.85 25.95
N ASP A 89 16.31 -13.87 25.07
CA ASP A 89 17.54 -13.10 25.22
C ASP A 89 17.28 -11.59 25.23
N PHE A 90 16.20 -11.12 24.61
CA PHE A 90 15.80 -9.72 24.58
C PHE A 90 14.77 -9.39 25.67
N THR A 91 14.88 -8.20 26.27
CA THR A 91 13.85 -7.63 27.15
C THR A 91 13.35 -6.34 26.52
N ILE A 92 12.14 -6.37 25.97
CA ILE A 92 11.46 -5.22 25.37
C ILE A 92 10.08 -5.05 26.01
N ASP A 93 9.94 -3.98 26.80
CA ASP A 93 8.77 -3.75 27.64
C ASP A 93 7.47 -3.47 26.84
N ASN A 94 7.60 -3.02 25.59
CA ASN A 94 6.48 -2.61 24.73
C ASN A 94 6.34 -3.46 23.45
N LEU A 95 6.85 -4.70 23.44
CA LEU A 95 6.89 -5.52 22.22
C LEU A 95 5.51 -5.71 21.58
N ASP A 96 4.47 -5.97 22.38
CA ASP A 96 3.10 -6.14 21.88
C ASP A 96 2.56 -4.87 21.19
N GLU A 97 2.88 -3.69 21.73
CA GLU A 97 2.50 -2.40 21.13
C GLU A 97 3.20 -2.21 19.77
N VAL A 98 4.49 -2.55 19.68
CA VAL A 98 5.25 -2.49 18.43
C VAL A 98 4.69 -3.46 17.39
N MET A 99 4.34 -4.69 17.80
CA MET A 99 3.73 -5.68 16.92
C MET A 99 2.39 -5.19 16.35
N ASN A 100 1.52 -4.65 17.21
CA ASN A 100 0.24 -4.09 16.79
C ASN A 100 0.43 -2.91 15.84
N LYS A 101 1.34 -1.99 16.16
CA LYS A 101 1.67 -0.84 15.30
C LYS A 101 2.14 -1.28 13.91
N VAL A 102 3.03 -2.27 13.83
CA VAL A 102 3.51 -2.81 12.54
C VAL A 102 2.36 -3.37 11.71
N GLN A 103 1.42 -4.07 12.34
CA GLN A 103 0.25 -4.60 11.64
C GLN A 103 -0.68 -3.47 11.18
N ASP A 104 -0.99 -2.51 12.04
CA ASP A 104 -1.85 -1.36 11.72
C ASP A 104 -1.27 -0.51 10.57
N ASP A 105 0.03 -0.20 10.63
CA ASP A 105 0.72 0.57 9.60
C ASP A 105 0.79 -0.20 8.26
N ALA A 106 0.87 -1.54 8.30
CA ALA A 106 0.82 -2.38 7.11
C ALA A 106 -0.59 -2.45 6.51
N ILE A 107 -1.64 -2.59 7.32
CA ILE A 107 -3.04 -2.55 6.87
C ILE A 107 -3.33 -1.21 6.20
N HIS A 108 -2.96 -0.11 6.86
CA HIS A 108 -3.06 1.23 6.30
C HIS A 108 -2.29 1.34 4.98
N GLY A 109 -1.03 0.91 4.96
CA GLY A 109 -0.18 0.95 3.78
C GLY A 109 -0.76 0.17 2.59
N VAL A 110 -1.35 -1.01 2.84
CA VAL A 110 -2.04 -1.80 1.80
C VAL A 110 -3.22 -1.02 1.25
N GLY A 111 -4.13 -0.53 2.10
CA GLY A 111 -5.28 0.26 1.65
C GLY A 111 -4.87 1.52 0.88
N TRP A 112 -3.86 2.22 1.37
CA TRP A 112 -3.31 3.42 0.74
C TRP A 112 -2.67 3.13 -0.62
N ALA A 113 -1.85 2.08 -0.71
CA ALA A 113 -1.20 1.67 -1.94
C ALA A 113 -2.20 1.17 -2.99
N LEU A 114 -3.26 0.48 -2.56
CA LEU A 114 -4.37 0.08 -3.43
C LEU A 114 -5.10 1.32 -3.94
N GLN A 115 -5.61 2.18 -3.05
CA GLN A 115 -6.45 3.31 -3.46
C GLN A 115 -5.67 4.42 -4.17
N LEU A 116 -4.64 4.98 -3.53
CA LEU A 116 -3.88 6.08 -4.11
C LEU A 116 -2.91 5.61 -5.18
N GLY A 117 -2.33 4.42 -5.02
CA GLY A 117 -1.45 3.85 -6.05
C GLY A 117 -2.21 3.53 -7.32
N TRP A 118 -3.47 3.09 -7.24
CA TRP A 118 -4.37 2.97 -8.38
C TRP A 118 -4.64 4.34 -9.01
N ASN A 119 -5.17 5.29 -8.24
CA ASN A 119 -5.56 6.61 -8.74
C ASN A 119 -4.39 7.36 -9.40
N GLU A 120 -3.19 7.30 -8.83
CA GLU A 120 -2.02 7.95 -9.42
C GLU A 120 -1.64 7.34 -10.78
N ARG A 121 -1.69 6.00 -10.90
CA ARG A 121 -1.41 5.31 -12.16
C ARG A 121 -2.50 5.61 -13.18
N LEU A 122 -3.77 5.63 -12.77
CA LEU A 122 -4.89 5.99 -13.63
C LEU A 122 -4.77 7.43 -14.15
N ASN A 123 -4.44 8.39 -13.29
CA ASN A 123 -4.21 9.78 -13.71
C ASN A 123 -3.06 9.87 -14.72
N LYS A 124 -1.94 9.19 -14.45
CA LYS A 124 -0.81 9.11 -15.40
C LYS A 124 -1.21 8.52 -16.75
N ILE A 125 -2.10 7.53 -16.75
CA ILE A 125 -2.68 6.95 -17.97
C ILE A 125 -3.55 7.99 -18.67
N GLN A 126 -4.46 8.66 -17.97
CA GLN A 126 -5.36 9.66 -18.55
C GLN A 126 -4.61 10.85 -19.17
N ASP A 127 -3.48 11.24 -18.57
CA ASP A 127 -2.59 12.31 -19.05
C ASP A 127 -1.79 11.92 -20.32
N MET A 128 -1.78 10.65 -20.72
CA MET A 128 -1.08 10.23 -21.93
C MET A 128 -1.77 10.77 -23.19
N LYS A 129 -0.97 11.19 -24.18
CA LYS A 129 -1.47 11.84 -25.39
C LYS A 129 -2.02 10.89 -26.45
N THR A 130 -1.61 9.62 -26.42
CA THR A 130 -1.95 8.64 -27.48
C THR A 130 -2.83 7.55 -26.91
N ALA A 131 -3.84 7.12 -27.69
CA ALA A 131 -4.71 6.00 -27.31
C ALA A 131 -3.89 4.72 -27.03
N ASN A 132 -2.89 4.43 -27.86
CA ASN A 132 -1.98 3.30 -27.67
C ASN A 132 -1.20 3.40 -26.34
N GLY A 133 -0.75 4.61 -25.98
CA GLY A 133 -0.05 4.85 -24.72
C GLY A 133 -0.97 4.61 -23.52
N LYS A 134 -2.20 5.15 -23.56
CA LYS A 134 -3.22 4.95 -22.54
C LYS A 134 -3.49 3.47 -22.31
N ALA A 135 -3.82 2.78 -23.39
CA ALA A 135 -4.22 1.38 -23.35
C ALA A 135 -3.09 0.44 -22.88
N ASN A 136 -1.87 0.61 -23.39
CA ASN A 136 -0.72 -0.20 -22.95
C ASN A 136 -0.40 -0.01 -21.46
N ASN A 137 -0.54 1.20 -20.93
CA ASN A 137 -0.28 1.46 -19.51
C ASN A 137 -1.44 1.00 -18.62
N ALA A 138 -2.68 1.05 -19.09
CA ALA A 138 -3.82 0.42 -18.42
C ALA A 138 -3.63 -1.09 -18.26
N ILE A 139 -3.19 -1.79 -19.31
CA ILE A 139 -2.85 -3.22 -19.24
C ILE A 139 -1.79 -3.48 -18.16
N LYS A 140 -0.70 -2.70 -18.16
CA LYS A 140 0.37 -2.85 -17.16
C LYS A 140 -0.11 -2.60 -15.74
N MET A 141 -0.96 -1.59 -15.54
CA MET A 141 -1.53 -1.28 -14.24
C MET A 141 -2.41 -2.41 -13.72
N ILE A 142 -3.31 -2.94 -14.55
CA ILE A 142 -4.19 -4.05 -14.16
C ILE A 142 -3.38 -5.30 -13.83
N LYS A 143 -2.46 -5.69 -14.72
CA LYS A 143 -1.59 -6.83 -14.50
C LYS A 143 -0.81 -6.72 -13.18
N TYR A 144 -0.31 -5.53 -12.87
CA TYR A 144 0.36 -5.27 -11.60
C TYR A 144 -0.54 -5.59 -10.40
N PHE A 145 -1.78 -5.08 -10.36
CA PHE A 145 -2.66 -5.35 -9.22
C PHE A 145 -3.15 -6.80 -9.17
N GLU A 146 -3.39 -7.45 -10.31
CA GLU A 146 -3.70 -8.89 -10.36
C GLU A 146 -2.57 -9.77 -9.83
N GLU A 147 -1.31 -9.38 -10.06
CA GLU A 147 -0.14 -10.10 -9.56
C GLU A 147 0.13 -9.80 -8.08
N GLU A 148 -0.11 -8.58 -7.61
CA GLU A 148 0.24 -8.17 -6.25
C GLU A 148 -0.84 -8.46 -5.20
N ILE A 149 -2.13 -8.34 -5.52
CA ILE A 149 -3.22 -8.62 -4.56
C ILE A 149 -3.12 -10.04 -3.96
N PRO A 150 -2.85 -11.11 -4.75
CA PRO A 150 -2.70 -12.46 -4.20
C PRO A 150 -1.51 -12.64 -3.25
N LYS A 151 -0.54 -11.73 -3.26
CA LYS A 151 0.65 -11.78 -2.38
C LYS A 151 0.41 -11.12 -1.02
N ILE A 152 -0.71 -10.42 -0.84
CA ILE A 152 -1.07 -9.81 0.43
C ILE A 152 -1.28 -10.94 1.47
N PRO A 153 -0.56 -10.93 2.60
CA PRO A 153 -0.74 -11.91 3.66
C PRO A 153 -2.19 -11.96 4.16
N PRO A 154 -2.76 -13.14 4.47
CA PRO A 154 -4.15 -13.27 4.92
C PRO A 154 -4.52 -12.36 6.09
N GLU A 155 -3.60 -12.20 7.05
CA GLU A 155 -3.79 -11.36 8.23
C GLU A 155 -3.95 -9.86 7.91
N LEU A 156 -3.45 -9.41 6.75
CA LEU A 156 -3.67 -8.06 6.25
C LEU A 156 -4.88 -8.02 5.30
N ALA A 157 -5.07 -9.07 4.50
CA ALA A 157 -6.13 -9.15 3.50
C ALA A 157 -7.53 -9.07 4.12
N ASP A 158 -7.74 -9.72 5.27
CA ASP A 158 -9.02 -9.69 5.98
C ASP A 158 -9.37 -8.27 6.45
N SER A 159 -8.39 -7.56 7.01
CA SER A 159 -8.56 -6.18 7.47
C SER A 159 -8.62 -5.17 6.32
N ALA A 160 -7.99 -5.48 5.18
CA ALA A 160 -7.97 -4.62 3.99
C ALA A 160 -9.00 -5.02 2.92
N LYS A 161 -9.94 -5.91 3.26
CA LYS A 161 -10.86 -6.56 2.32
C LYS A 161 -11.65 -5.58 1.46
N GLU A 162 -12.15 -4.50 2.05
CA GLU A 162 -12.95 -3.51 1.32
C GLU A 162 -12.15 -2.85 0.19
N TRP A 163 -10.89 -2.47 0.44
CA TRP A 163 -10.02 -1.91 -0.61
C TRP A 163 -9.67 -2.94 -1.69
N ILE A 164 -9.41 -4.19 -1.28
CA ILE A 164 -9.09 -5.27 -2.22
C ILE A 164 -10.27 -5.52 -3.17
N GLU A 165 -11.47 -5.67 -2.64
CA GLU A 165 -12.68 -5.91 -3.44
C GLU A 165 -13.02 -4.69 -4.32
N GLN A 166 -12.79 -3.47 -3.84
CA GLN A 166 -12.92 -2.28 -4.66
C GLN A 166 -11.96 -2.30 -5.87
N ILE A 167 -10.68 -2.60 -5.66
CA ILE A 167 -9.71 -2.65 -6.78
C ILE A 167 -10.06 -3.78 -7.76
N LYS A 168 -10.48 -4.95 -7.26
CA LYS A 168 -10.97 -6.04 -8.13
C LYS A 168 -12.16 -5.59 -8.97
N GLY A 169 -13.12 -4.88 -8.40
CA GLY A 169 -14.25 -4.30 -9.13
C GLY A 169 -13.80 -3.36 -10.25
N LEU A 170 -12.85 -2.46 -9.96
CA LEU A 170 -12.30 -1.54 -10.96
C LEU A 170 -11.54 -2.26 -12.09
N ILE A 171 -10.83 -3.35 -11.78
CA ILE A 171 -10.20 -4.21 -12.79
C ILE A 171 -11.27 -4.81 -13.73
N VAL A 172 -12.36 -5.34 -13.18
CA VAL A 172 -13.47 -5.89 -13.97
C VAL A 172 -14.10 -4.82 -14.87
N GLU A 173 -14.37 -3.64 -14.32
CA GLU A 173 -14.93 -2.52 -15.10
C GLU A 173 -14.02 -2.12 -16.28
N MET A 174 -12.71 -2.04 -16.06
CA MET A 174 -11.75 -1.67 -17.10
C MET A 174 -11.52 -2.77 -18.15
N THR A 175 -11.64 -4.05 -17.74
CA THR A 175 -11.38 -5.20 -18.61
C THR A 175 -12.61 -5.64 -19.39
N ALA A 176 -13.83 -5.20 -19.05
CA ALA A 176 -15.05 -5.55 -19.78
C ALA A 176 -14.95 -5.29 -21.31
N LYS A 177 -15.71 -6.07 -22.10
CA LYS A 177 -15.65 -6.13 -23.57
C LYS A 177 -15.89 -4.78 -24.28
N ASP A 178 -16.61 -3.87 -23.62
CA ASP A 178 -16.93 -2.51 -24.09
C ASP A 178 -16.26 -1.42 -23.23
N GLY A 179 -15.32 -1.80 -22.35
CA GLY A 179 -14.55 -0.86 -21.55
C GLY A 179 -13.69 0.06 -22.43
N GLU A 180 -13.52 1.32 -21.99
CA GLU A 180 -12.80 2.38 -22.72
C GLU A 180 -11.43 1.89 -23.24
N TYR A 181 -10.64 1.23 -22.38
CA TYR A 181 -9.30 0.77 -22.74
C TYR A 181 -9.31 -0.43 -23.69
N THR A 182 -10.24 -1.37 -23.52
CA THR A 182 -10.45 -2.49 -24.46
C THR A 182 -10.78 -1.96 -25.85
N GLN A 183 -11.66 -0.96 -25.94
CA GLN A 183 -12.01 -0.34 -27.22
C GLN A 183 -10.81 0.39 -27.82
N MET A 184 -10.06 1.17 -27.03
CA MET A 184 -8.83 1.82 -27.50
C MET A 184 -7.81 0.83 -28.07
N LEU A 185 -7.65 -0.36 -27.47
CA LEU A 185 -6.76 -1.40 -28.01
C LEU A 185 -7.23 -1.91 -29.37
N ARG A 186 -8.54 -2.15 -29.52
CA ARG A 186 -9.14 -2.60 -30.79
C ARG A 186 -8.99 -1.55 -31.88
N GLU A 187 -9.30 -0.29 -31.57
CA GLU A 187 -9.17 0.83 -32.51
C GLU A 187 -7.71 1.10 -32.91
N ALA A 188 -6.78 0.80 -32.01
CA ALA A 188 -5.34 0.92 -32.24
C ALA A 188 -4.70 -0.28 -32.97
N ASP A 189 -5.49 -1.32 -33.31
CA ASP A 189 -5.01 -2.59 -33.87
C ASP A 189 -3.86 -3.23 -33.05
N ILE A 190 -3.96 -3.15 -31.72
CA ILE A 190 -3.01 -3.75 -30.79
C ILE A 190 -3.49 -5.15 -30.42
N ASP A 191 -2.60 -6.13 -30.45
CA ASP A 191 -2.92 -7.47 -29.97
C ASP A 191 -3.23 -7.45 -28.47
N ILE A 192 -4.43 -7.91 -28.15
CA ILE A 192 -4.95 -7.93 -26.79
C ILE A 192 -4.46 -9.22 -26.14
N PRO A 193 -3.74 -9.18 -25.01
CA PRO A 193 -3.20 -10.40 -24.40
C PRO A 193 -4.29 -11.42 -24.07
N ASP A 194 -4.00 -12.71 -24.23
CA ASP A 194 -5.00 -13.77 -24.00
C ASP A 194 -5.53 -13.83 -22.57
N TRP A 195 -4.75 -13.39 -21.57
CA TRP A 195 -5.22 -13.26 -20.19
C TRP A 195 -6.28 -12.16 -20.03
N TRP A 196 -6.17 -11.06 -20.79
CA TRP A 196 -7.17 -10.00 -20.84
C TRP A 196 -8.44 -10.48 -21.55
N LYS A 197 -8.29 -11.29 -22.60
CA LYS A 197 -9.41 -11.94 -23.29
C LYS A 197 -10.13 -12.98 -22.41
N ARG A 198 -9.43 -13.68 -21.51
CA ARG A 198 -10.04 -14.66 -20.58
C ARG A 198 -11.10 -14.01 -19.70
N HIS A 199 -10.84 -12.83 -19.16
CA HIS A 199 -11.84 -12.05 -18.41
C HIS A 199 -13.08 -11.68 -19.25
N TRP A 200 -12.99 -11.63 -20.58
CA TRP A 200 -14.17 -11.43 -21.43
C TRP A 200 -15.03 -12.68 -21.56
N ASN A 201 -14.40 -13.86 -21.60
CA ASN A 201 -15.10 -15.12 -21.75
C ASN A 201 -15.82 -15.51 -20.45
N ASP A 202 -15.20 -15.23 -19.31
CA ASP A 202 -15.77 -15.52 -17.98
C ASP A 202 -16.99 -14.65 -17.61
N MET A 203 -17.28 -13.58 -18.38
CA MET A 203 -18.50 -12.75 -18.21
C MET A 203 -19.61 -13.03 -19.26
N ILE A 204 -19.38 -13.92 -20.23
CA ILE A 204 -20.36 -14.28 -21.27
C ILE A 204 -21.13 -15.57 -20.91
N GLU A 205 -20.71 -16.29 -19.87
CA GLU A 205 -21.46 -17.39 -19.24
C GLU A 205 -22.27 -16.91 -18.03
#